data_AF-A0A1A9HKG8-F1
#
_entry.id   AF-A0A1A9HKG8-F1
#
_cell.length_a   1.000
_cell.length_b   1.000
_cell.length_c   1.000
_cell.angle_alpha   90.00
_cell.angle_beta   90.00
_cell.angle_gamma   90.00
#
_symmetry.space_group_name_H-M   'P 1'
#
loop_
_entity.id
_entity.type
_entity.pdbx_description
1 polymer ?
#
loop_
_entity_poly.entity_id
_entity_poly.type
_entity_poly.pdbx_seq_one_letter_code
_entity_poly.pdbx_strand_id
1 'polypeptide(L)'
;MSLRKTTSAARFKATATTLGLLAVLAVAPAAAAGRKEPADKVEKQAVAGIHDALRAGDCALVASRLNDGLKRKYPSVYLLAGTLYEQGLCLKRDWDRAARLFEQANDAGEPQGRHRMIAGLAEGGRDRAAAMYWAVEDPSGLPEECLAGRDLRHEPEAYVAQLRRWPAGRLDACVYVVGVAHAISGEIEYPSVGTAYAVYGRYRMNFDPATATVEWEELELRLGTMTGAMSGDDVRDRDSGRVQQTLRNALQETSHRALKRFAKPAGVPAEWRLQRDFAFNIHG
;
A
#
# COMPACT_ATOMS: atom_id res chain seq x y z
N MET A 1 60.36 49.83 33.23
CA MET A 1 60.90 51.21 33.26
C MET A 1 60.62 51.88 31.92
N SER A 2 60.42 53.20 31.92
CA SER A 2 60.46 54.15 30.79
C SER A 2 59.58 53.86 29.55
N LEU A 3 58.53 54.67 29.33
CA LEU A 3 58.49 55.87 28.43
C LEU A 3 58.15 55.46 26.97
N ARG A 4 57.02 55.91 26.41
CA ARG A 4 56.80 57.23 25.75
C ARG A 4 57.80 57.45 24.60
N LYS A 5 57.43 57.90 23.40
CA LYS A 5 56.37 58.87 23.03
C LYS A 5 56.37 59.04 21.48
N THR A 6 55.23 59.40 20.83
CA THR A 6 55.08 60.29 19.61
C THR A 6 55.97 60.03 18.36
N THR A 7 55.73 60.39 17.09
CA THR A 7 54.82 61.26 16.30
C THR A 7 55.02 60.83 14.81
N SER A 8 54.32 61.25 13.76
CA SER A 8 53.21 62.19 13.52
C SER A 8 52.41 61.73 12.27
N ALA A 9 51.51 62.57 11.74
CA ALA A 9 50.80 62.35 10.48
C ALA A 9 51.46 63.02 9.27
N ALA A 10 51.20 62.51 8.06
CA ALA A 10 51.30 63.26 6.80
C ALA A 10 50.09 62.94 5.91
N ARG A 11 49.34 63.98 5.51
CA ARG A 11 48.25 63.89 4.52
C ARG A 11 48.84 64.12 3.13
N PHE A 12 48.39 63.38 2.11
CA PHE A 12 48.43 63.86 0.73
C PHE A 12 47.11 63.62 0.00
N LYS A 13 46.87 64.42 -1.04
CA LYS A 13 45.54 64.74 -1.57
C LYS A 13 45.06 63.77 -2.66
N ALA A 14 43.73 63.78 -2.84
CA ALA A 14 42.99 63.06 -3.86
C ALA A 14 43.37 63.44 -5.30
N THR A 15 43.11 62.50 -6.22
CA THR A 15 42.65 62.75 -7.58
C THR A 15 41.65 61.67 -7.96
N ALA A 16 40.47 62.06 -8.44
CA ALA A 16 39.46 61.15 -8.96
C ALA A 16 39.62 61.04 -10.48
N THR A 17 39.57 59.82 -11.01
CA THR A 17 39.47 59.58 -12.46
C THR A 17 38.38 58.56 -12.71
N THR A 18 37.34 58.97 -13.42
CA THR A 18 36.21 58.15 -13.83
C THR A 18 36.58 57.30 -15.05
N LEU A 19 36.37 55.98 -14.97
CA LEU A 19 36.20 55.12 -16.13
C LEU A 19 34.88 54.35 -15.99
N GLY A 20 33.96 54.58 -16.93
CA GLY A 20 32.70 53.85 -16.99
C GLY A 20 32.91 52.47 -17.62
N LEU A 21 32.45 51.41 -16.95
CA LEU A 21 32.49 50.05 -17.47
C LEU A 21 31.11 49.68 -18.03
N LEU A 22 31.00 49.60 -19.36
CA LEU A 22 29.81 49.01 -20.01
C LEU A 22 29.83 47.50 -19.79
N ALA A 23 28.96 47.02 -18.90
CA ALA A 23 28.74 45.59 -18.72
C ALA A 23 27.91 45.02 -19.87
N VAL A 24 28.57 44.32 -20.80
CA VAL A 24 27.87 43.52 -21.82
C VAL A 24 27.29 42.27 -21.14
N LEU A 25 25.97 42.29 -20.93
CA LEU A 25 25.23 41.11 -20.46
C LEU A 25 25.17 40.06 -21.57
N ALA A 26 26.10 39.10 -21.54
CA ALA A 26 26.02 37.90 -22.34
C ALA A 26 24.83 37.04 -21.84
N VAL A 27 23.71 37.07 -22.57
CA VAL A 27 22.58 36.18 -22.33
C VAL A 27 22.97 34.78 -22.79
N ALA A 28 23.48 33.97 -21.88
CA ALA A 28 23.65 32.54 -22.11
C ALA A 28 22.25 31.90 -22.28
N PRO A 29 22.03 31.07 -23.32
CA PRO A 29 20.77 30.37 -23.45
C PRO A 29 20.62 29.39 -22.28
N ALA A 30 19.53 29.53 -21.52
CA ALA A 30 19.19 28.58 -20.47
C ALA A 30 18.87 27.23 -21.11
N ALA A 31 19.87 26.35 -21.19
CA ALA A 31 19.67 24.97 -21.60
C ALA A 31 18.63 24.35 -20.67
N ALA A 32 17.49 23.96 -21.24
CA ALA A 32 16.43 23.26 -20.54
C ALA A 32 16.92 21.85 -20.17
N ALA A 33 17.70 21.76 -19.10
CA ALA A 33 18.12 20.50 -18.50
C ALA A 33 16.85 19.75 -18.08
N GLY A 34 16.52 18.71 -18.84
CA GLY A 34 15.36 17.87 -18.60
C GLY A 34 15.46 17.25 -17.21
N ARG A 35 14.75 17.84 -16.24
CA ARG A 35 14.62 17.28 -14.89
C ARG A 35 13.96 15.92 -15.05
N LYS A 36 14.73 14.85 -14.83
CA LYS A 36 14.19 13.50 -14.71
C LYS A 36 13.16 13.52 -13.58
N GLU A 37 11.95 13.10 -13.92
CA GLU A 37 10.82 13.07 -13.00
C GLU A 37 11.10 12.04 -11.88
N PRO A 38 10.68 12.28 -10.61
CA PRO A 38 10.92 11.35 -9.52
C PRO A 38 10.36 9.96 -9.83
N ALA A 39 11.10 8.90 -9.49
CA ALA A 39 10.76 7.52 -9.87
C ALA A 39 9.33 7.12 -9.43
N ASP A 40 8.97 7.45 -8.19
CA ASP A 40 7.62 7.32 -7.63
C ASP A 40 6.52 7.95 -8.50
N LYS A 41 6.75 9.17 -9.01
CA LYS A 41 5.76 9.86 -9.85
C LYS A 41 5.58 9.18 -11.21
N VAL A 42 6.65 8.64 -11.78
CA VAL A 42 6.60 7.88 -13.05
C VAL A 42 5.86 6.54 -12.86
N GLU A 43 6.07 5.88 -11.72
CA GLU A 43 5.33 4.67 -11.35
C GLU A 43 3.84 4.94 -11.14
N LYS A 44 3.48 5.97 -10.36
CA LYS A 44 2.09 6.40 -10.15
C LYS A 44 1.38 6.71 -11.49
N GLN A 45 2.06 7.34 -12.44
CA GLN A 45 1.54 7.56 -13.80
C GLN A 45 1.35 6.25 -14.58
N ALA A 46 2.28 5.28 -14.46
CA ALA A 46 2.16 3.98 -15.11
C ALA A 46 0.95 3.19 -14.57
N VAL A 47 0.77 3.16 -13.24
CA VAL A 47 -0.38 2.53 -12.58
C VAL A 47 -1.70 3.21 -12.97
N ALA A 48 -1.75 4.54 -12.95
CA ALA A 48 -2.93 5.30 -13.40
C ALA A 48 -3.31 4.96 -14.84
N GLY A 49 -2.33 4.90 -15.75
CA GLY A 49 -2.55 4.50 -17.14
C GLY A 49 -3.05 3.05 -17.30
N ILE A 50 -2.70 2.14 -16.41
CA ILE A 50 -3.28 0.77 -16.41
C ILE A 50 -4.74 0.83 -15.95
N HIS A 51 -5.05 1.58 -14.89
CA HIS A 51 -6.43 1.79 -14.42
C HIS A 51 -7.32 2.48 -15.47
N ASP A 52 -6.79 3.44 -16.24
CA ASP A 52 -7.50 4.05 -17.38
C ASP A 52 -7.85 3.01 -18.46
N ALA A 53 -6.90 2.15 -18.82
CA ALA A 53 -7.14 1.11 -19.82
C ALA A 53 -8.15 0.05 -19.33
N LEU A 54 -8.09 -0.33 -18.04
CA LEU A 54 -9.09 -1.21 -17.40
C LEU A 54 -10.49 -0.58 -17.43
N ARG A 55 -10.63 0.70 -17.09
CA ARG A 55 -11.91 1.43 -17.16
C ARG A 55 -12.45 1.55 -18.60
N ALA A 56 -11.56 1.64 -19.59
CA ALA A 56 -11.91 1.65 -21.01
C ALA A 56 -12.20 0.25 -21.60
N GLY A 57 -11.91 -0.83 -20.87
CA GLY A 57 -12.00 -2.21 -21.38
C GLY A 57 -10.90 -2.59 -22.39
N ASP A 58 -9.86 -1.77 -22.56
CA ASP A 58 -8.78 -2.01 -23.53
C ASP A 58 -7.74 -2.99 -22.95
N CYS A 59 -8.08 -4.27 -23.01
CA CYS A 59 -7.21 -5.34 -22.50
C CYS A 59 -5.87 -5.47 -23.24
N ALA A 60 -5.77 -5.04 -24.49
CA ALA A 60 -4.51 -5.03 -25.23
C ALA A 60 -3.56 -3.96 -24.67
N LEU A 61 -4.09 -2.77 -24.40
CA LEU A 61 -3.35 -1.68 -23.79
C LEU A 61 -3.00 -1.95 -22.32
N VAL A 62 -3.89 -2.62 -21.56
CA VAL A 62 -3.57 -3.16 -20.22
C VAL A 62 -2.35 -4.09 -20.30
N ALA A 63 -2.38 -5.11 -21.15
CA ALA A 63 -1.27 -6.05 -21.29
C ALA A 63 0.04 -5.35 -21.71
N SER A 64 -0.03 -4.37 -22.62
CA SER A 64 1.13 -3.58 -23.04
C SER A 64 1.73 -2.77 -21.88
N ARG A 65 0.90 -1.99 -21.16
CA ARG A 65 1.34 -1.14 -20.04
C ARG A 65 1.89 -1.96 -18.87
N LEU A 66 1.28 -3.11 -18.56
CA LEU A 66 1.81 -4.06 -17.57
C LEU A 66 3.20 -4.56 -17.97
N ASN A 67 3.38 -5.01 -19.21
CA ASN A 67 4.69 -5.49 -19.68
C ASN A 67 5.78 -4.43 -19.54
N ASP A 68 5.47 -3.15 -19.78
CA ASP A 68 6.45 -2.07 -19.64
C ASP A 68 6.75 -1.72 -18.18
N GLY A 69 5.75 -1.72 -17.30
CA GLY A 69 5.97 -1.54 -15.85
C GLY A 69 6.73 -2.72 -15.21
N LEU A 70 6.45 -3.96 -15.63
CA LEU A 70 7.16 -5.15 -15.18
C LEU A 70 8.64 -5.16 -15.63
N LYS A 71 8.95 -4.74 -16.87
CA LYS A 71 10.34 -4.53 -17.33
C LYS A 71 11.09 -3.50 -16.47
N ARG A 72 10.37 -2.48 -16.01
CA ARG A 72 10.88 -1.40 -15.14
C ARG A 72 10.92 -1.80 -13.66
N LYS A 73 10.37 -2.96 -13.31
CA LYS A 73 10.29 -3.53 -11.95
C LYS A 73 9.55 -2.63 -10.94
N TYR A 74 8.51 -1.94 -11.39
CA TYR A 74 7.67 -1.10 -10.54
C TYR A 74 6.91 -1.95 -9.48
N PRO A 75 7.18 -1.77 -8.17
CA PRO A 75 6.50 -2.49 -7.08
C PRO A 75 4.98 -2.59 -7.25
N SER A 76 4.29 -1.47 -7.44
CA SER A 76 2.82 -1.43 -7.52
C SER A 76 2.31 -2.13 -8.79
N VAL A 77 3.13 -2.20 -9.85
CA VAL A 77 2.78 -2.93 -11.08
C VAL A 77 2.88 -4.45 -10.90
N TYR A 78 3.79 -4.96 -10.05
CA TYR A 78 3.76 -6.38 -9.69
C TYR A 78 2.45 -6.74 -8.98
N LEU A 79 2.03 -5.93 -8.00
CA LEU A 79 0.78 -6.12 -7.25
C LEU A 79 -0.45 -6.10 -8.17
N LEU A 80 -0.53 -5.09 -9.05
CA LEU A 80 -1.63 -4.95 -10.01
C LEU A 80 -1.64 -6.08 -11.04
N ALA A 81 -0.48 -6.45 -11.61
CA ALA A 81 -0.38 -7.58 -12.51
C ALA A 81 -0.83 -8.89 -11.85
N GLY A 82 -0.39 -9.14 -10.60
CA GLY A 82 -0.78 -10.31 -9.82
C GLY A 82 -2.30 -10.36 -9.60
N THR A 83 -2.91 -9.23 -9.23
CA THR A 83 -4.37 -9.10 -9.05
C THR A 83 -5.14 -9.41 -10.33
N LEU A 84 -4.66 -8.95 -11.49
CA LEU A 84 -5.31 -9.21 -12.78
C LEU A 84 -5.20 -10.70 -13.19
N TYR A 85 -4.08 -11.38 -12.90
CA TYR A 85 -3.94 -12.82 -13.08
C TYR A 85 -4.73 -13.65 -12.05
N GLU A 86 -4.89 -13.18 -10.82
CA GLU A 86 -5.72 -13.79 -9.77
C GLU A 86 -7.20 -13.79 -10.19
N GLN A 87 -7.70 -12.63 -10.63
CA GLN A 87 -9.12 -12.40 -10.92
C GLN A 87 -9.51 -12.80 -12.36
N GLY A 88 -8.56 -12.87 -13.30
CA GLY A 88 -8.84 -13.11 -14.71
C GLY A 88 -9.35 -11.87 -15.46
N LEU A 89 -8.98 -10.68 -15.02
CA LEU A 89 -9.38 -9.40 -15.62
C LEU A 89 -8.40 -9.01 -16.72
N CYS A 90 -8.86 -8.94 -17.97
CA CYS A 90 -8.07 -8.73 -19.19
C CYS A 90 -6.93 -9.73 -19.48
N LEU A 91 -6.55 -10.56 -18.50
CA LEU A 91 -5.55 -11.62 -18.58
C LEU A 91 -6.23 -12.96 -18.28
N LYS A 92 -5.74 -14.04 -18.89
CA LYS A 92 -6.22 -15.38 -18.53
C LYS A 92 -5.85 -15.67 -17.07
N ARG A 93 -6.82 -16.11 -16.25
CA ARG A 93 -6.60 -16.44 -14.84
C ARG A 93 -5.49 -17.49 -14.68
N ASP A 94 -4.48 -17.15 -13.88
CA ASP A 94 -3.25 -17.93 -13.66
C ASP A 94 -2.74 -17.64 -12.23
N TRP A 95 -3.06 -18.54 -11.30
CA TRP A 95 -2.69 -18.35 -9.90
C TRP A 95 -1.17 -18.42 -9.68
N ASP A 96 -0.47 -19.35 -10.32
CA ASP A 96 0.96 -19.54 -10.06
C ASP A 96 1.75 -18.32 -10.54
N ARG A 97 1.28 -17.66 -11.61
CA ARG A 97 1.80 -16.37 -12.04
C ARG A 97 1.41 -15.23 -11.11
N ALA A 98 0.18 -15.21 -10.58
CA ALA A 98 -0.24 -14.23 -9.58
C ALA A 98 0.60 -14.31 -8.30
N ALA A 99 0.81 -15.50 -7.76
CA ALA A 99 1.63 -15.74 -6.56
C ALA A 99 3.07 -15.22 -6.72
N ARG A 100 3.75 -15.56 -7.82
CA ARG A 100 5.11 -15.03 -8.09
C ARG A 100 5.15 -13.51 -8.23
N LEU A 101 4.11 -12.89 -8.78
CA LEU A 101 4.00 -11.44 -8.87
C LEU A 101 3.73 -10.81 -7.49
N PHE A 102 2.98 -11.48 -6.62
CA PHE A 102 2.75 -11.05 -5.25
C PHE A 102 4.00 -11.16 -4.35
N GLU A 103 4.81 -12.21 -4.54
CA GLU A 103 6.15 -12.32 -3.94
C GLU A 103 7.04 -11.16 -4.42
N GLN A 104 7.10 -10.92 -5.73
CA GLN A 104 7.88 -9.80 -6.30
C GLN A 104 7.40 -8.42 -5.82
N ALA A 105 6.10 -8.23 -5.61
CA ALA A 105 5.54 -7.01 -5.02
C ALA A 105 6.04 -6.82 -3.58
N ASN A 106 5.91 -7.85 -2.74
CA ASN A 106 6.40 -7.84 -1.35
C ASN A 106 7.90 -7.52 -1.27
N ASP A 107 8.72 -8.22 -2.06
CA ASP A 107 10.17 -8.05 -2.09
C ASP A 107 10.60 -6.67 -2.62
N ALA A 108 9.74 -6.03 -3.42
CA ALA A 108 9.93 -4.67 -3.93
C ALA A 108 9.36 -3.58 -3.00
N GLY A 109 8.78 -3.94 -1.85
CA GLY A 109 8.29 -3.00 -0.84
C GLY A 109 6.78 -2.83 -0.74
N GLU A 110 5.98 -3.67 -1.43
CA GLU A 110 4.51 -3.67 -1.38
C GLU A 110 3.98 -4.86 -0.53
N PRO A 111 3.89 -4.73 0.80
CA PRO A 111 3.43 -5.81 1.69
C PRO A 111 2.01 -6.34 1.36
N GLN A 112 1.22 -5.59 0.61
CA GLN A 112 -0.08 -5.95 0.03
C GLN A 112 0.03 -7.24 -0.81
N GLY A 113 1.16 -7.45 -1.50
CA GLY A 113 1.43 -8.68 -2.24
C GLY A 113 1.38 -9.91 -1.33
N ARG A 114 2.08 -9.84 -0.19
CA ARG A 114 2.09 -10.89 0.84
C ARG A 114 0.67 -11.18 1.37
N HIS A 115 -0.16 -10.16 1.57
CA HIS A 115 -1.56 -10.35 1.96
C HIS A 115 -2.38 -11.07 0.87
N ARG A 116 -2.28 -10.66 -0.40
CA ARG A 116 -2.98 -11.34 -1.52
C ARG A 116 -2.50 -12.77 -1.74
N MET A 117 -1.19 -13.02 -1.60
CA MET A 117 -0.61 -14.36 -1.65
C MET A 117 -1.24 -15.26 -0.58
N ILE A 118 -1.22 -14.84 0.69
CA ILE A 118 -1.80 -15.59 1.81
C ILE A 118 -3.29 -15.89 1.58
N ALA A 119 -4.05 -14.89 1.12
CA ALA A 119 -5.47 -15.04 0.82
C ALA A 119 -5.75 -16.09 -0.27
N GLY A 120 -5.03 -16.05 -1.40
CA GLY A 120 -5.25 -16.99 -2.50
C GLY A 120 -4.65 -18.39 -2.28
N LEU A 121 -3.71 -18.56 -1.34
CA LEU A 121 -3.30 -19.88 -0.82
C LEU A 121 -4.38 -20.49 0.09
N ALA A 122 -5.08 -19.66 0.88
CA ALA A 122 -6.21 -20.09 1.70
C ALA A 122 -7.47 -20.41 0.89
N GLU A 123 -7.67 -19.73 -0.25
CA GLU A 123 -8.86 -19.87 -1.09
C GLU A 123 -9.05 -21.30 -1.59
N GLY A 124 -10.23 -21.87 -1.33
CA GLY A 124 -10.56 -23.26 -1.69
C GLY A 124 -9.66 -24.32 -1.03
N GLY A 125 -8.85 -23.94 -0.04
CA GLY A 125 -7.84 -24.81 0.57
C GLY A 125 -6.66 -25.13 -0.34
N ARG A 126 -6.36 -24.29 -1.35
CA ARG A 126 -5.32 -24.49 -2.38
C ARG A 126 -3.99 -24.95 -1.81
N ASP A 127 -3.46 -24.23 -0.83
CA ASP A 127 -2.39 -24.71 0.05
C ASP A 127 -2.59 -24.17 1.46
N ARG A 128 -3.34 -24.95 2.24
CA ARG A 128 -3.63 -24.69 3.66
C ARG A 128 -2.37 -24.53 4.51
N ALA A 129 -1.30 -25.26 4.19
CA ALA A 129 -0.09 -25.24 4.99
C ALA A 129 0.77 -24.01 4.69
N ALA A 130 0.94 -23.66 3.40
CA ALA A 130 1.61 -22.43 2.98
C ALA A 130 0.85 -21.18 3.45
N ALA A 131 -0.49 -21.17 3.38
CA ALA A 131 -1.32 -20.08 3.88
C ALA A 131 -1.03 -19.78 5.37
N MET A 132 -1.04 -20.82 6.21
CA MET A 132 -0.70 -20.69 7.63
C MET A 132 0.77 -20.31 7.86
N TYR A 133 1.71 -20.97 7.16
CA TYR A 133 3.15 -20.69 7.24
C TYR A 133 3.45 -19.22 6.98
N TRP A 134 2.84 -18.62 5.97
CA TRP A 134 3.00 -17.21 5.69
C TRP A 134 2.26 -16.33 6.70
N ALA A 135 1.02 -16.65 7.07
CA ALA A 135 0.25 -15.84 8.02
C ALA A 135 0.95 -15.67 9.38
N VAL A 136 1.46 -16.75 10.00
CA VAL A 136 2.01 -16.70 11.37
C VAL A 136 3.29 -15.87 11.54
N GLU A 137 3.89 -15.32 10.47
CA GLU A 137 4.99 -14.36 10.58
C GLU A 137 4.56 -13.09 11.33
N ASP A 138 3.39 -12.58 10.95
CA ASP A 138 2.67 -11.47 11.57
C ASP A 138 1.47 -12.05 12.36
N PRO A 139 1.65 -12.39 13.64
CA PRO A 139 0.59 -12.99 14.45
C PRO A 139 -0.51 -11.99 14.85
N SER A 140 -0.46 -10.73 14.41
CA SER A 140 -1.36 -9.68 14.90
C SER A 140 -2.83 -9.98 14.65
N GLY A 141 -3.58 -10.19 15.74
CA GLY A 141 -5.01 -10.47 15.74
C GLY A 141 -5.39 -11.93 15.46
N LEU A 142 -4.45 -12.85 15.23
CA LEU A 142 -4.77 -14.27 15.05
C LEU A 142 -5.08 -14.95 16.40
N PRO A 143 -6.04 -15.89 16.47
CA PRO A 143 -6.26 -16.74 17.64
C PRO A 143 -5.00 -17.53 18.03
N GLU A 144 -4.75 -17.71 19.34
CA GLU A 144 -3.54 -18.37 19.85
C GLU A 144 -3.41 -19.81 19.32
N GLU A 145 -4.53 -20.51 19.17
CA GLU A 145 -4.58 -21.88 18.66
C GLU A 145 -4.14 -21.98 17.19
N CYS A 146 -4.23 -20.88 16.44
CA CYS A 146 -3.72 -20.75 15.08
C CYS A 146 -2.22 -20.41 15.01
N LEU A 147 -1.60 -20.04 16.14
CA LEU A 147 -0.18 -19.77 16.29
C LEU A 147 0.61 -21.01 16.80
N ALA A 148 -0.08 -22.11 17.13
CA ALA A 148 0.51 -23.31 17.72
C ALA A 148 1.53 -23.98 16.78
N GLY A 149 2.83 -23.89 17.11
CA GLY A 149 3.93 -24.38 16.27
C GLY A 149 4.62 -23.30 15.43
N ARG A 150 4.28 -22.01 15.60
CA ARG A 150 4.94 -20.87 14.93
C ARG A 150 6.46 -20.85 15.15
N ASP A 151 6.92 -21.36 16.28
CA ASP A 151 8.34 -21.57 16.61
C ASP A 151 9.04 -22.47 15.57
N LEU A 152 8.37 -23.51 15.07
CA LEU A 152 8.88 -24.44 14.06
C LEU A 152 8.95 -23.84 12.64
N ARG A 153 8.58 -22.57 12.43
CA ARG A 153 8.55 -21.95 11.08
C ARG A 153 9.91 -21.97 10.38
N HIS A 154 11.01 -21.95 11.12
CA HIS A 154 12.36 -22.07 10.56
C HIS A 154 12.70 -23.47 10.03
N GLU A 155 11.85 -24.47 10.32
CA GLU A 155 11.91 -25.84 9.84
C GLU A 155 10.59 -26.19 9.10
N PRO A 156 10.42 -25.81 7.81
CA PRO A 156 9.13 -25.91 7.12
C PRO A 156 8.49 -27.31 7.16
N GLU A 157 9.29 -28.37 7.09
CA GLU A 157 8.80 -29.75 7.20
C GLU A 157 8.25 -30.08 8.60
N ALA A 158 8.92 -29.61 9.66
CA ALA A 158 8.46 -29.77 11.04
C ALA A 158 7.19 -28.95 11.31
N TYR A 159 7.11 -27.73 10.77
CA TYR A 159 5.89 -26.91 10.82
C TYR A 159 4.71 -27.61 10.14
N VAL A 160 4.88 -28.12 8.92
CA VAL A 160 3.84 -28.89 8.19
C VAL A 160 3.47 -30.16 8.95
N ALA A 161 4.43 -30.87 9.56
CA ALA A 161 4.15 -32.04 10.39
C ALA A 161 3.35 -31.68 11.66
N GLN A 162 3.60 -30.51 12.26
CA GLN A 162 2.86 -30.01 13.41
C GLN A 162 1.42 -29.60 13.05
N LEU A 163 1.20 -28.95 11.91
CA LEU A 163 -0.16 -28.65 11.42
C LEU A 163 -1.00 -29.93 11.22
N ARG A 164 -0.39 -31.03 10.77
CA ARG A 164 -1.06 -32.34 10.61
C ARG A 164 -1.44 -33.01 11.94
N ARG A 165 -0.87 -32.57 13.06
CA ARG A 165 -1.18 -33.06 14.42
C ARG A 165 -2.25 -32.24 15.14
N TRP A 166 -2.70 -31.13 14.54
CA TRP A 166 -3.77 -30.31 15.12
C TRP A 166 -5.09 -31.10 15.19
N PRO A 167 -5.97 -30.80 16.17
CA PRO A 167 -7.32 -31.36 16.21
C PRO A 167 -8.09 -31.14 14.91
N ALA A 168 -8.95 -32.09 14.56
CA ALA A 168 -9.78 -32.02 13.35
C ALA A 168 -10.57 -30.70 13.29
N GLY A 169 -10.64 -30.10 12.09
CA GLY A 169 -11.29 -28.82 11.85
C GLY A 169 -10.47 -27.57 12.25
N ARG A 170 -9.49 -27.66 13.16
CA ARG A 170 -8.70 -26.49 13.59
C ARG A 170 -7.96 -25.84 12.41
N LEU A 171 -7.30 -26.63 11.56
CA LEU A 171 -6.57 -26.11 10.41
C LEU A 171 -7.51 -25.37 9.45
N ASP A 172 -8.70 -25.92 9.18
CA ASP A 172 -9.66 -25.31 8.28
C ASP A 172 -10.24 -24.01 8.86
N ALA A 173 -10.53 -23.97 10.17
CA ALA A 173 -10.95 -22.76 10.87
C ALA A 173 -9.86 -21.67 10.84
N CYS A 174 -8.59 -22.02 11.10
CA CYS A 174 -7.49 -21.07 11.05
C CYS A 174 -7.22 -20.55 9.63
N VAL A 175 -7.24 -21.43 8.62
CA VAL A 175 -7.10 -21.03 7.21
C VAL A 175 -8.24 -20.11 6.76
N TYR A 176 -9.47 -20.35 7.23
CA TYR A 176 -10.60 -19.45 7.01
C TYR A 176 -10.37 -18.06 7.63
N VAL A 177 -9.95 -18.00 8.90
CA VAL A 177 -9.65 -16.73 9.60
C VAL A 177 -8.56 -15.95 8.86
N VAL A 178 -7.46 -16.62 8.54
CA VAL A 178 -6.32 -16.08 7.79
C VAL A 178 -6.75 -15.60 6.40
N GLY A 179 -7.50 -16.42 5.66
CA GLY A 179 -7.96 -16.12 4.31
C GLY A 179 -8.80 -14.85 4.25
N VAL A 180 -9.81 -14.73 5.11
CA VAL A 180 -10.65 -13.52 5.20
C VAL A 180 -9.82 -12.30 5.62
N ALA A 181 -9.05 -12.39 6.70
CA ALA A 181 -8.29 -11.25 7.23
C ALA A 181 -7.24 -10.73 6.22
N HIS A 182 -6.55 -11.63 5.51
CA HIS A 182 -5.55 -11.26 4.51
C HIS A 182 -6.17 -10.82 3.18
N ALA A 183 -7.32 -11.36 2.77
CA ALA A 183 -8.03 -10.84 1.60
C ALA A 183 -8.49 -9.39 1.83
N ILE A 184 -9.04 -9.10 3.01
CA ILE A 184 -9.42 -7.75 3.40
C ILE A 184 -8.17 -6.85 3.45
N SER A 185 -7.09 -7.29 4.11
CA SER A 185 -5.84 -6.51 4.19
C SER A 185 -5.20 -6.23 2.82
N GLY A 186 -5.31 -7.16 1.86
CA GLY A 186 -4.78 -7.01 0.50
C GLY A 186 -5.66 -6.22 -0.47
N GLU A 187 -6.93 -5.98 -0.14
CA GLU A 187 -7.88 -5.16 -0.92
C GLU A 187 -8.11 -3.75 -0.37
N ILE A 188 -7.79 -3.50 0.91
CA ILE A 188 -8.03 -2.20 1.59
C ILE A 188 -6.96 -1.14 1.33
N GLU A 189 -5.90 -1.46 0.60
CA GLU A 189 -4.86 -0.50 0.21
C GLU A 189 -5.45 0.82 -0.29
N TYR A 190 -5.25 1.89 0.50
CA TYR A 190 -5.66 3.27 0.24
C TYR A 190 -6.89 3.37 -0.67
N PRO A 191 -8.12 3.10 -0.15
CA PRO A 191 -9.33 3.16 -0.96
C PRO A 191 -9.30 4.50 -1.68
N SER A 192 -9.46 4.49 -3.01
CA SER A 192 -9.16 5.63 -3.88
C SER A 192 -9.79 6.96 -3.41
N VAL A 193 -10.93 6.85 -2.74
CA VAL A 193 -11.63 7.82 -1.89
C VAL A 193 -10.69 8.58 -0.93
N GLY A 194 -9.92 7.88 -0.09
CA GLY A 194 -9.04 8.49 0.90
C GLY A 194 -7.94 9.36 0.28
N THR A 195 -7.37 8.91 -0.84
CA THR A 195 -6.42 9.71 -1.63
C THR A 195 -7.11 10.88 -2.34
N ALA A 196 -8.29 10.66 -2.94
CA ALA A 196 -9.04 11.67 -3.68
C ALA A 196 -9.50 12.85 -2.79
N TYR A 197 -9.94 12.57 -1.56
CA TYR A 197 -10.49 13.58 -0.64
C TYR A 197 -9.55 13.99 0.50
N ALA A 198 -8.28 13.56 0.45
CA ALA A 198 -7.26 13.76 1.48
C ALA A 198 -7.74 13.36 2.90
N VAL A 199 -8.28 12.14 3.03
CA VAL A 199 -8.74 11.57 4.29
C VAL A 199 -7.60 10.84 4.97
N TYR A 200 -7.31 11.22 6.21
CA TYR A 200 -6.44 10.48 7.10
C TYR A 200 -7.27 9.81 8.18
N GLY A 201 -6.96 8.59 8.57
CA GLY A 201 -7.71 7.96 9.64
C GLY A 201 -7.17 6.63 10.10
N ARG A 202 -7.63 6.22 11.28
CA ARG A 202 -7.46 4.88 11.82
C ARG A 202 -8.81 4.22 11.95
N TYR A 203 -8.95 3.06 11.34
CA TYR A 203 -10.13 2.21 11.48
C TYR A 203 -9.71 0.89 12.10
N ARG A 204 -10.53 0.34 12.98
CA ARG A 204 -10.37 -1.02 13.48
C ARG A 204 -11.37 -1.94 12.78
N MET A 205 -10.83 -2.96 12.15
CA MET A 205 -11.60 -4.12 11.73
C MET A 205 -11.82 -5.03 12.94
N ASN A 206 -13.07 -5.36 13.23
CA ASN A 206 -13.47 -6.37 14.20
C ASN A 206 -14.10 -7.53 13.42
N PHE A 207 -13.42 -8.67 13.33
CA PHE A 207 -13.89 -9.86 12.63
C PHE A 207 -14.29 -10.94 13.63
N ASP A 208 -15.57 -11.33 13.58
CA ASP A 208 -16.12 -12.52 14.23
C ASP A 208 -16.21 -13.65 13.18
N PRO A 209 -15.31 -14.64 13.23
CA PRO A 209 -15.29 -15.73 12.28
C PRO A 209 -16.38 -16.78 12.57
N ALA A 210 -16.97 -16.81 13.76
CA ALA A 210 -18.03 -17.75 14.10
C ALA A 210 -19.37 -17.33 13.49
N THR A 211 -19.67 -16.03 13.48
CA THR A 211 -20.83 -15.45 12.78
C THR A 211 -20.55 -15.13 11.31
N ALA A 212 -19.28 -15.08 10.90
CA ALA A 212 -18.83 -14.56 9.61
C ALA A 212 -19.22 -13.08 9.40
N THR A 213 -19.05 -12.25 10.43
CA THR A 213 -19.35 -10.81 10.39
C THR A 213 -18.09 -9.97 10.60
N VAL A 214 -17.95 -8.90 9.81
CA VAL A 214 -16.87 -7.91 9.95
C VAL A 214 -17.48 -6.55 10.21
N GLU A 215 -17.08 -5.94 11.32
CA GLU A 215 -17.49 -4.60 11.72
C GLU A 215 -16.31 -3.62 11.65
N TRP A 216 -16.62 -2.34 11.41
CA TRP A 216 -15.64 -1.28 11.22
C TRP A 216 -15.87 -0.16 12.23
N GLU A 217 -15.00 -0.11 13.23
CA GLU A 217 -14.92 0.95 14.22
C GLU A 217 -14.01 2.08 13.69
N GLU A 218 -14.47 3.32 13.79
CA GLU A 218 -13.66 4.50 13.47
C GLU A 218 -12.94 4.95 14.74
N LEU A 219 -11.62 4.75 14.80
CA LEU A 219 -10.80 5.15 15.95
C LEU A 219 -10.40 6.62 15.87
N GLU A 220 -10.09 7.08 14.67
CA GLU A 220 -9.66 8.45 14.39
C GLU A 220 -9.94 8.79 12.93
N LEU A 221 -10.45 9.99 12.66
CA LEU A 221 -10.58 10.51 11.31
C LEU A 221 -10.21 11.99 11.28
N ARG A 222 -9.32 12.35 10.37
CA ARG A 222 -8.85 13.72 10.14
C ARG A 222 -8.92 14.03 8.65
N LEU A 223 -9.59 15.12 8.32
CA LEU A 223 -9.65 15.63 6.95
C LEU A 223 -8.44 16.54 6.71
N GLY A 224 -7.51 16.10 5.86
CA GLY A 224 -6.25 16.79 5.58
C GLY A 224 -6.42 18.10 4.82
N THR A 225 -5.40 18.96 4.79
CA THR A 225 -5.37 20.08 3.84
C THR A 225 -5.19 19.55 2.42
N MET A 226 -6.18 19.79 1.56
CA MET A 226 -6.12 19.39 0.16
C MET A 226 -5.08 20.25 -0.57
N THR A 227 -4.13 19.62 -1.26
CA THR A 227 -3.05 20.30 -1.97
C THR A 227 -3.19 20.08 -3.47
N GLY A 228 -3.48 21.15 -4.21
CA GLY A 228 -3.66 21.13 -5.67
C GLY A 228 -4.93 21.84 -6.13
N ALA A 229 -5.21 21.76 -7.44
CA ALA A 229 -6.48 22.20 -7.99
C ALA A 229 -7.49 21.03 -7.93
N MET A 230 -8.69 21.30 -7.42
CA MET A 230 -9.79 20.33 -7.29
C MET A 230 -11.08 20.88 -7.88
N SER A 231 -12.06 20.01 -8.16
CA SER A 231 -13.39 20.45 -8.55
C SER A 231 -14.09 21.13 -7.37
N GLY A 232 -15.00 22.06 -7.68
CA GLY A 232 -15.92 22.61 -6.67
C GLY A 232 -16.84 21.54 -6.04
N ASP A 233 -17.03 20.42 -6.75
CA ASP A 233 -17.81 19.28 -6.26
C ASP A 233 -17.04 18.48 -5.19
N ASP A 234 -15.73 18.29 -5.36
CA ASP A 234 -14.88 17.56 -4.40
C ASP A 234 -14.86 18.25 -3.02
N VAL A 235 -14.84 19.59 -3.03
CA VAL A 235 -14.91 20.43 -1.82
C VAL A 235 -16.27 20.26 -1.12
N ARG A 236 -17.37 20.27 -1.89
CA ARG A 236 -18.74 20.14 -1.34
C ARG A 236 -19.02 18.77 -0.75
N ASP A 237 -18.58 17.71 -1.42
CA ASP A 237 -18.79 16.34 -0.94
C ASP A 237 -18.02 16.06 0.35
N ARG A 238 -16.88 16.73 0.54
CA ARG A 238 -16.07 16.65 1.76
C ARG A 238 -16.75 17.29 2.97
N ASP A 239 -17.31 18.50 2.84
CA ASP A 239 -18.01 19.19 3.93
C ASP A 239 -19.36 18.54 4.29
N SER A 240 -19.92 17.71 3.41
CA SER A 240 -21.21 17.03 3.60
C SER A 240 -21.14 15.69 4.35
N GLY A 241 -19.95 15.26 4.79
CA GLY A 241 -19.74 13.93 5.42
C GLY A 241 -19.83 12.74 4.45
N ARG A 242 -20.23 12.95 3.18
CA ARG A 242 -20.33 11.89 2.16
C ARG A 242 -19.04 11.10 2.02
N VAL A 243 -17.88 11.76 2.08
CA VAL A 243 -16.55 11.13 2.01
C VAL A 243 -16.36 10.05 3.09
N GLN A 244 -16.79 10.30 4.33
CA GLN A 244 -16.71 9.32 5.42
C GLN A 244 -17.59 8.10 5.14
N GLN A 245 -18.80 8.35 4.64
CA GLN A 245 -19.73 7.28 4.26
C GLN A 245 -19.22 6.47 3.06
N THR A 246 -18.65 7.11 2.04
CA THR A 246 -18.06 6.41 0.89
C THR A 246 -16.89 5.52 1.31
N LEU A 247 -16.03 6.00 2.23
CA LEU A 247 -14.96 5.20 2.82
C LEU A 247 -15.52 3.99 3.59
N ARG A 248 -16.50 4.21 4.48
CA ARG A 248 -17.17 3.16 5.24
C ARG A 248 -17.83 2.11 4.33
N ASN A 249 -18.50 2.55 3.27
CA ASN A 249 -19.10 1.65 2.26
C ASN A 249 -18.02 0.81 1.58
N ALA A 250 -16.90 1.40 1.14
CA ALA A 250 -15.81 0.66 0.49
C ALA A 250 -15.19 -0.41 1.41
N LEU A 251 -15.02 -0.10 2.71
CA LEU A 251 -14.55 -1.07 3.72
C LEU A 251 -15.56 -2.22 3.91
N GLN A 252 -16.85 -1.90 4.00
CA GLN A 252 -17.94 -2.88 4.11
C GLN A 252 -18.05 -3.78 2.86
N GLU A 253 -18.05 -3.20 1.66
CA GLU A 253 -18.08 -3.95 0.39
C GLU A 253 -16.89 -4.90 0.26
N THR A 254 -15.70 -4.44 0.63
CA THR A 254 -14.47 -5.26 0.63
C THR A 254 -14.58 -6.42 1.60
N SER A 255 -15.15 -6.17 2.79
CA SER A 255 -15.43 -7.21 3.78
C SER A 255 -16.44 -8.22 3.27
N HIS A 256 -17.54 -7.78 2.66
CA HIS A 256 -18.54 -8.66 2.05
C HIS A 256 -17.97 -9.51 0.90
N ARG A 257 -17.09 -8.95 0.05
CA ARG A 257 -16.40 -9.72 -1.00
C ARG A 257 -15.52 -10.82 -0.40
N ALA A 258 -14.72 -10.49 0.62
CA ALA A 258 -13.89 -11.47 1.32
C ALA A 258 -14.73 -12.57 1.99
N LEU A 259 -15.75 -12.21 2.79
CA LEU A 259 -16.63 -13.18 3.43
C LEU A 259 -17.38 -14.09 2.44
N LYS A 260 -17.68 -13.60 1.23
CA LYS A 260 -18.25 -14.41 0.14
C LYS A 260 -17.21 -15.32 -0.54
N ARG A 261 -15.93 -14.93 -0.55
CA ARG A 261 -14.82 -15.68 -1.16
C ARG A 261 -14.41 -16.90 -0.33
N PHE A 262 -14.48 -16.81 0.99
CA PHE A 262 -14.10 -17.90 1.90
C PHE A 262 -15.33 -18.51 2.58
N ALA A 263 -15.63 -19.77 2.26
CA ALA A 263 -16.69 -20.50 2.94
C ALA A 263 -16.31 -20.75 4.42
N LYS A 264 -17.16 -20.33 5.36
CA LYS A 264 -16.96 -20.58 6.79
C LYS A 264 -17.05 -22.10 7.08
N PRO A 265 -16.02 -22.73 7.66
CA PRO A 265 -16.07 -24.14 8.04
C PRO A 265 -16.96 -24.39 9.26
N ALA A 266 -17.32 -25.64 9.49
CA ALA A 266 -17.95 -26.05 10.74
C ALA A 266 -16.93 -26.01 11.90
N GLY A 267 -17.40 -25.72 13.11
CA GLY A 267 -16.55 -25.78 14.31
C GLY A 267 -15.59 -24.60 14.51
N VAL A 268 -15.80 -23.45 13.86
CA VAL A 268 -15.13 -22.20 14.25
C VAL A 268 -15.57 -21.84 15.69
N PRO A 269 -14.64 -21.69 16.65
CA PRO A 269 -15.00 -21.39 18.04
C PRO A 269 -15.71 -20.03 18.20
N ALA A 270 -16.72 -19.98 19.05
CA ALA A 270 -17.63 -18.84 19.20
C ALA A 270 -16.99 -17.63 19.91
N GLU A 271 -15.86 -17.86 20.58
CA GLU A 271 -15.05 -16.90 21.34
C GLU A 271 -13.95 -16.24 20.50
N TRP A 272 -13.59 -16.79 19.34
CA TRP A 272 -12.55 -16.23 18.50
C TRP A 272 -12.92 -14.83 18.01
N ARG A 273 -12.05 -13.85 18.20
CA ARG A 273 -12.19 -12.49 17.64
C ARG A 273 -10.86 -12.06 17.07
N LEU A 274 -10.88 -11.54 15.85
CA LEU A 274 -9.70 -10.92 15.22
C LEU A 274 -9.91 -9.41 15.17
N GLN A 275 -8.95 -8.68 15.71
CA GLN A 275 -8.89 -7.22 15.64
C GLN A 275 -7.66 -6.79 14.86
N ARG A 276 -7.82 -5.86 13.91
CA ARG A 276 -6.72 -5.26 13.16
C ARG A 276 -6.97 -3.78 12.93
N ASP A 277 -6.01 -2.96 13.33
CA ASP A 277 -6.01 -1.52 13.07
C ASP A 277 -5.43 -1.26 11.66
N PHE A 278 -6.11 -0.44 10.89
CA PHE A 278 -5.70 0.06 9.58
C PHE A 278 -5.46 1.56 9.69
N ALA A 279 -4.30 2.04 9.26
CA ALA A 279 -3.96 3.45 9.23
C ALA A 279 -3.83 3.94 7.78
N PHE A 280 -4.62 4.95 7.44
CA PHE A 280 -4.62 5.60 6.14
C PHE A 280 -3.90 6.95 6.27
N ASN A 281 -2.66 7.03 5.81
CA ASN A 281 -1.82 8.23 5.78
C ASN A 281 -1.35 8.50 4.34
N ILE A 282 -1.55 9.70 3.78
CA ILE A 282 -0.86 10.03 2.52
C ILE A 282 0.60 10.31 2.85
N HIS A 283 1.50 9.44 2.38
CA HIS A 283 2.91 9.76 2.26
C HIS A 283 3.06 10.82 1.15
N GLY A 284 3.36 12.06 1.57
CA GLY A 284 3.61 13.21 0.68
C GLY A 284 5.04 13.26 0.15
#